data_AF-A0A7S3SZ33-F1
#
_entry.id   AF-A0A7S3SZ33-F1
#
_cell.length_a   1.000
_cell.length_b   1.000
_cell.length_c   1.000
_cell.angle_alpha   90.00
_cell.angle_beta   90.00
_cell.angle_gamma   90.00
#
_symmetry.space_group_name_H-M   'P 1'
#
loop_
_entity.id
_entity.type
_entity.pdbx_description
1 polymer ?
#
loop_
_entity_poly.entity_id
_entity_poly.type
_entity_poly.pdbx_seq_one_letter_code
_entity_poly.pdbx_strand_id
1 'polypeptide(L)'
;GCDLFVIAKRNAMKRCIRKLCGGKAPCRNVLSVGDSPTEHDALKEVMWSSDDDLLCKTLKLMSDPSLEHLTNELQVLTAHLQTMVLHSEDFDISMADVHDLERFVRTLIPSAAD
;
A
#
# COMPACT_ATOMS: atom_id res chain seq x y z
N GLY A 1 -2.82 -15.01 -19.68
CA GLY A 1 -3.89 -14.08 -20.10
C GLY A 1 -3.70 -12.79 -19.36
N CYS A 2 -4.05 -11.64 -19.93
CA CYS A 2 -3.94 -10.36 -19.23
C CYS A 2 -5.13 -10.21 -18.27
N ASP A 3 -4.87 -9.96 -16.99
CA ASP A 3 -5.92 -9.80 -15.98
C ASP A 3 -6.61 -8.44 -16.17
N LEU A 4 -7.91 -8.48 -16.49
CA LEU A 4 -8.71 -7.28 -16.75
C LEU A 4 -8.81 -6.37 -15.52
N PHE A 5 -8.82 -6.93 -14.31
CA PHE A 5 -8.89 -6.15 -13.08
C PHE A 5 -7.58 -5.42 -12.83
N VAL A 6 -6.44 -6.07 -13.08
CA VAL A 6 -5.10 -5.46 -12.99
C VAL A 6 -5.00 -4.29 -13.96
N ILE A 7 -5.39 -4.48 -15.22
CA ILE A 7 -5.38 -3.41 -16.23
C ILE A 7 -6.24 -2.22 -15.79
N ALA A 8 -7.45 -2.48 -15.30
CA ALA A 8 -8.37 -1.45 -14.87
C ALA A 8 -7.81 -0.65 -13.68
N LYS A 9 -7.31 -1.34 -12.65
CA LYS A 9 -6.69 -0.73 -11.47
C LYS A 9 -5.44 0.06 -11.85
N ARG A 10 -4.55 -0.49 -12.68
CA ARG A 10 -3.34 0.19 -13.15
C ARG A 10 -3.67 1.51 -13.84
N ASN A 11 -4.63 1.50 -14.77
CA ASN A 11 -5.03 2.71 -15.49
C ASN A 11 -5.63 3.76 -14.54
N ALA A 12 -6.41 3.33 -13.55
CA ALA A 12 -6.96 4.20 -12.51
C ALA A 12 -5.85 4.80 -11.62
N MET A 13 -4.92 3.97 -11.14
CA MET A 13 -3.77 4.39 -10.32
C MET A 13 -2.88 5.37 -11.07
N LYS A 14 -2.51 5.08 -12.32
CA LYS A 14 -1.72 5.99 -13.17
C LYS A 14 -2.39 7.36 -13.34
N ARG A 15 -3.72 7.38 -13.50
CA ARG A 15 -4.50 8.63 -13.58
C ARG A 15 -4.52 9.36 -12.23
N CYS A 16 -4.61 8.63 -11.12
CA CYS A 16 -4.63 9.19 -9.77
C CYS A 16 -3.28 9.83 -9.42
N ILE A 17 -2.19 9.08 -9.57
CA ILE A 17 -0.82 9.54 -9.30
C ILE A 17 -0.53 10.78 -10.14
N ARG A 18 -0.78 10.77 -11.46
CA ARG A 18 -0.56 11.97 -12.30
C ARG A 18 -1.35 13.19 -11.82
N LYS A 19 -2.56 13.02 -11.29
CA LYS A 19 -3.37 14.14 -10.77
C LYS A 19 -2.84 14.69 -9.44
N LEU A 20 -2.44 13.81 -8.54
CA LEU A 20 -1.99 14.18 -7.20
C LEU A 20 -0.53 14.65 -7.19
N CYS A 21 0.27 14.12 -8.11
CA CYS A 21 1.72 14.22 -8.13
C CYS A 21 2.26 15.00 -9.33
N GLY A 22 1.41 15.34 -10.30
CA GLY A 22 1.79 16.12 -11.50
C GLY A 22 2.08 17.60 -11.25
N GLY A 23 2.27 18.02 -9.99
CA GLY A 23 2.68 19.37 -9.60
C GLY A 23 4.20 19.47 -9.37
N LYS A 24 4.69 20.62 -8.88
CA LYS A 24 6.12 20.88 -8.61
C LYS A 24 6.76 20.01 -7.52
N ALA A 25 5.98 19.19 -6.82
CA ALA A 25 6.47 18.32 -5.76
C ALA A 25 6.50 16.87 -6.25
N PRO A 26 7.65 16.18 -6.21
CA PRO A 26 7.69 14.76 -6.52
C PRO A 26 6.91 14.02 -5.43
N CYS A 27 5.75 13.44 -5.77
CA CYS A 27 5.25 12.35 -4.93
C CYS A 27 6.29 11.26 -5.00
N ARG A 28 6.88 10.88 -3.87
CA ARG A 28 7.83 9.78 -3.82
C ARG A 28 7.26 8.55 -3.14
N ASN A 29 6.14 8.65 -2.42
CA ASN A 29 5.63 7.54 -1.62
C ASN A 29 4.18 7.24 -1.98
N VAL A 30 3.93 6.05 -2.53
CA VAL A 30 2.57 5.57 -2.82
C VAL A 30 2.32 4.30 -2.01
N LEU A 31 1.25 4.32 -1.20
CA LEU A 31 0.73 3.15 -0.51
C LEU A 31 -0.60 2.75 -1.14
N SER A 32 -0.66 1.55 -1.72
CA SER A 32 -1.90 0.93 -2.17
C SER A 32 -2.42 -0.01 -1.08
N VAL A 33 -3.70 0.15 -0.73
CA VAL A 33 -4.41 -0.73 0.20
C VAL A 33 -5.57 -1.38 -0.53
N GLY A 34 -5.69 -2.70 -0.43
CA GLY A 34 -6.76 -3.46 -1.05
C GLY A 34 -6.95 -4.82 -0.39
N ASP A 35 -7.98 -5.55 -0.78
CA ASP A 35 -8.32 -6.89 -0.30
C ASP A 35 -7.84 -8.00 -1.25
N SER A 36 -7.28 -7.64 -2.40
CA SER A 36 -6.88 -8.56 -3.44
C SER A 36 -5.41 -8.37 -3.86
N PRO A 37 -4.80 -9.37 -4.51
CA PRO A 37 -3.47 -9.19 -5.11
C PRO A 37 -3.49 -8.22 -6.32
N THR A 38 -4.67 -7.93 -6.87
CA THR A 38 -4.85 -7.07 -8.05
C THR A 38 -4.25 -5.69 -7.84
N GLU A 39 -4.46 -5.09 -6.67
CA GLU A 39 -3.93 -3.77 -6.33
C GLU A 39 -2.40 -3.75 -6.34
N HIS A 40 -1.79 -4.81 -5.80
CA HIS A 40 -0.35 -4.96 -5.75
C HIS A 40 0.23 -5.07 -7.16
N ASP A 41 -0.32 -5.95 -7.99
CA ASP A 41 0.17 -6.17 -9.36
C ASP A 41 -0.03 -4.93 -10.22
N ALA A 42 -1.19 -4.28 -10.08
CA ALA A 42 -1.49 -3.03 -10.78
C ALA A 42 -0.53 -1.90 -10.40
N LEU A 43 -0.21 -1.74 -9.11
CA LEU A 43 0.74 -0.71 -8.68
C LEU A 43 2.13 -1.02 -9.22
N LYS A 44 2.61 -2.27 -9.13
CA LYS A 44 3.91 -2.66 -9.71
C LYS A 44 4.02 -2.32 -11.20
N GLU A 45 2.97 -2.58 -11.99
CA GLU A 45 2.95 -2.19 -13.41
C GLU A 45 3.01 -0.67 -13.62
N VAL A 46 2.34 0.12 -12.76
CA VAL A 46 2.45 1.59 -12.85
C VAL A 46 3.89 2.03 -12.60
N MET A 47 4.52 1.47 -11.57
CA MET A 47 5.85 1.84 -11.11
C MET A 47 6.93 1.47 -12.13
N TRP A 48 6.86 0.28 -12.75
CA TRP A 48 7.76 -0.10 -13.85
C TRP A 48 7.63 0.79 -15.08
N SER A 49 6.50 1.49 -15.25
CA SER A 49 6.27 2.42 -16.36
C SER A 49 6.61 3.88 -16.02
N SER A 50 7.12 4.15 -14.82
CA SER A 50 7.46 5.48 -14.31
C SER A 50 8.96 5.69 -14.37
N ASP A 51 9.37 6.87 -14.83
CA ASP A 51 10.79 7.29 -14.79
C ASP A 51 11.17 7.92 -13.43
N ASP A 52 10.19 8.16 -12.56
CA ASP A 52 10.38 8.73 -11.23
C ASP A 52 10.75 7.64 -10.20
N ASP A 53 11.69 7.95 -9.29
CA ASP A 53 12.01 7.16 -8.09
C ASP A 53 10.85 7.21 -7.09
N LEU A 54 9.82 6.42 -7.36
CA LEU A 54 8.66 6.24 -6.51
C LEU A 54 8.87 5.00 -5.60
N LEU A 55 8.55 5.13 -4.32
CA LEU A 55 8.43 4.03 -3.37
C LEU A 55 7.09 3.31 -3.57
N CYS A 56 7.17 2.01 -3.80
CA CYS A 56 6.05 1.10 -3.95
C CYS A 56 5.73 0.43 -2.61
N LYS A 57 4.57 0.76 -2.06
CA LYS A 57 4.09 0.09 -0.84
C LYS A 57 2.73 -0.50 -1.06
N THR A 58 2.55 -1.73 -0.61
CA THR A 58 1.30 -2.47 -0.76
C THR A 58 0.91 -3.10 0.56
N LEU A 59 -0.37 -2.94 0.89
CA LEU A 59 -1.01 -3.63 2.00
C LEU A 59 -2.24 -4.35 1.46
N LYS A 60 -2.19 -5.68 1.49
CA LYS A 60 -3.34 -6.53 1.22
C LYS A 60 -4.01 -6.89 2.56
N LEU A 61 -5.27 -6.48 2.71
CA LEU A 61 -6.18 -6.87 3.78
C LEU A 61 -6.61 -8.32 3.64
N MET A 62 -7.23 -8.86 4.68
CA MET A 62 -7.78 -10.21 4.63
C MET A 62 -8.85 -10.34 3.53
N SER A 63 -8.88 -11.50 2.87
CA SER A 63 -9.97 -11.83 1.94
C SER A 63 -11.18 -12.28 2.73
N ASP A 64 -12.36 -11.79 2.35
CA ASP A 64 -13.66 -12.15 2.94
C ASP A 64 -13.71 -12.03 4.49
N PRO A 65 -13.33 -10.88 5.07
CA PRO A 65 -13.34 -10.71 6.51
C PRO A 65 -14.76 -10.66 7.07
N SER A 66 -14.92 -11.05 8.34
CA SER A 66 -16.12 -10.69 9.08
C SER A 66 -16.15 -9.17 9.32
N LEU A 67 -17.31 -8.61 9.63
CA LEU A 67 -17.41 -7.17 9.96
C LEU A 67 -16.51 -6.80 11.15
N GLU A 68 -16.40 -7.68 12.14
CA GLU A 68 -15.52 -7.49 13.29
C GLU A 68 -14.05 -7.49 12.89
N HIS A 69 -13.62 -8.46 12.07
CA HIS A 69 -12.24 -8.52 11.58
C HIS A 69 -11.91 -7.28 10.74
N LEU A 70 -12.76 -6.89 9.78
CA LEU A 70 -12.53 -5.71 8.96
C LEU A 70 -12.45 -4.44 9.81
N THR A 71 -13.30 -4.31 10.84
CA THR A 71 -13.25 -3.18 11.77
C THR A 71 -11.90 -3.12 12.49
N ASN A 72 -11.42 -4.26 12.99
CA ASN A 72 -10.13 -4.35 13.68
C ASN A 72 -8.96 -4.03 12.74
N GLU A 73 -8.97 -4.59 11.52
CA GLU A 73 -7.96 -4.33 10.48
C GLU A 73 -7.88 -2.83 10.16
N LEU A 74 -9.02 -2.17 9.94
CA LEU A 74 -9.08 -0.74 9.62
C LEU A 74 -8.65 0.14 10.80
N GLN A 75 -8.94 -0.25 12.04
CA GLN A 75 -8.48 0.47 13.24
C GLN A 75 -6.95 0.43 13.36
N VAL A 76 -6.34 -0.74 13.23
CA VAL A 76 -4.88 -0.90 13.27
C VAL A 76 -4.22 -0.17 12.11
N LEU A 77 -4.76 -0.31 10.89
CA LEU A 77 -4.26 0.42 9.72
C LEU A 77 -4.31 1.93 9.94
N THR A 78 -5.44 2.47 10.40
CA THR A 78 -5.60 3.91 10.59
C THR A 78 -4.62 4.45 11.64
N ALA A 79 -4.37 3.68 12.71
CA ALA A 79 -3.41 4.06 13.75
C ALA A 79 -1.96 4.14 13.23
N HIS A 80 -1.63 3.43 12.15
CA HIS A 80 -0.26 3.29 11.66
C HIS A 80 -0.05 3.81 10.23
N LEU A 81 -1.10 4.33 9.58
CA LEU A 81 -1.07 4.79 8.20
C LEU A 81 0.04 5.83 7.97
N GLN A 82 0.21 6.78 8.89
CA GLN A 82 1.24 7.80 8.80
C GLN A 82 2.65 7.19 8.82
N THR A 83 2.93 6.28 9.75
CA THR A 83 4.22 5.57 9.85
C THR A 83 4.52 4.80 8.57
N MET A 84 3.53 4.09 8.04
CA MET A 84 3.65 3.31 6.81
C MET A 84 3.95 4.21 5.60
N VAL A 85 3.24 5.33 5.45
CA VAL A 85 3.45 6.28 4.34
C VAL A 85 4.82 6.95 4.43
N LEU A 86 5.27 7.33 5.63
CA LEU A 86 6.56 8.01 5.84
C LEU A 86 7.79 7.10 5.78
N HIS A 87 7.61 5.77 5.89
CA HIS A 87 8.72 4.83 5.78
C HIS A 87 9.53 5.04 4.49
N SER A 88 10.85 4.94 4.54
CA SER A 88 11.70 5.29 3.39
C SER A 88 11.99 4.12 2.44
N GLU A 89 11.42 2.95 2.70
CA GLU A 89 11.64 1.75 1.90
C GLU A 89 10.32 1.18 1.35
N ASP A 90 10.44 0.38 0.30
CA ASP A 90 9.35 -0.40 -0.27
C ASP A 90 8.96 -1.52 0.67
N PHE A 91 7.68 -1.85 0.69
CA PHE A 91 7.21 -3.06 1.36
C PHE A 91 5.98 -3.63 0.68
N ASP A 92 5.82 -4.93 0.85
CA ASP A 92 4.63 -5.66 0.42
C ASP A 92 4.16 -6.54 1.58
N ILE A 93 2.98 -6.22 2.10
CA ILE A 93 2.40 -6.89 3.27
C ILE A 93 1.08 -7.52 2.83
N SER A 94 0.90 -8.78 3.18
CA SER A 94 -0.39 -9.45 3.12
C SER A 94 -0.79 -9.86 4.53
N MET A 95 -1.92 -9.36 4.99
CA MET A 95 -2.51 -9.72 6.28
C MET A 95 -3.19 -11.09 6.14
N ALA A 96 -2.72 -12.07 6.92
CA ALA A 96 -3.48 -13.28 7.21
C ALA A 96 -4.31 -13.11 8.48
N ASP A 97 -3.83 -12.29 9.42
CA ASP A 97 -4.56 -11.82 10.59
C ASP A 97 -4.18 -10.37 10.97
N VAL A 98 -4.85 -9.83 12.00
CA VAL A 98 -4.62 -8.45 12.48
C VAL A 98 -3.21 -8.28 13.09
N HIS A 99 -2.61 -9.33 13.64
CA HIS A 99 -1.30 -9.26 14.27
C HIS A 99 -0.16 -9.13 13.27
N ASP A 100 -0.35 -9.53 12.01
CA ASP A 100 0.65 -9.35 10.96
C ASP A 100 1.01 -7.88 10.76
N LEU A 101 0.00 -6.99 10.74
CA LEU A 101 0.22 -5.56 10.59
C LEU A 101 0.89 -4.97 11.82
N GLU A 102 0.48 -5.37 13.03
CA GLU A 102 1.11 -4.91 14.28
C GLU A 102 2.59 -5.32 14.35
N ARG A 103 2.92 -6.55 13.95
CA ARG A 103 4.29 -7.05 13.89
C ARG A 103 5.12 -6.24 12.90
N PHE A 104 4.59 -6.01 11.71
CA PHE A 104 5.27 -5.22 10.69
C PHE A 104 5.52 -3.79 11.16
N VAL A 105 4.53 -3.11 11.73
CA VAL A 105 4.69 -1.73 12.21
C VAL A 105 5.76 -1.65 13.31
N ARG A 106 5.87 -2.65 14.17
CA ARG A 106 6.95 -2.73 15.16
C ARG A 106 8.34 -2.81 14.53
N THR A 107 8.46 -3.36 13.32
CA THR A 107 9.73 -3.35 12.57
C THR A 107 10.01 -2.02 11.89
N LEU A 108 8.97 -1.24 11.57
CA LEU A 108 9.11 0.07 10.95
C LEU A 108 9.57 1.16 11.93
N ILE A 109 9.22 1.02 13.20
CA ILE A 109 9.61 1.95 14.26
C ILE A 109 10.87 1.37 14.91
N PRO A 110 12.09 1.84 14.56
CA PRO A 110 13.24 1.50 15.37
C PRO A 110 12.96 1.95 16.80
N SER A 111 13.15 1.03 17.76
CA SER A 111 13.14 1.38 19.19
C SER A 111 13.96 2.65 19.32
N ALA A 112 13.37 3.72 19.87
CA ALA A 112 14.16 4.84 20.36
C ALA A 112 15.19 4.23 21.31
N ALA A 113 16.43 4.13 20.84
CA ALA A 113 17.56 3.80 21.66
C ALA A 113 17.95 5.11 22.33
N ASP A 114 17.45 5.29 23.55
CA ASP A 114 18.02 6.17 24.56
C ASP A 114 18.36 5.30 25.78
#